data_AF-A0A260YUH6-F1
#
_entry.id   AF-A0A260YUH6-F1
#
_cell.length_a   1.000
_cell.length_b   1.000
_cell.length_c   1.000
_cell.angle_alpha   90.00
_cell.angle_beta   90.00
_cell.angle_gamma   90.00
#
_symmetry.space_group_name_H-M   'P 1'
#
loop_
_entity.id
_entity.type
_entity.pdbx_description
1 polymer ?
#
loop_
_entity_poly.entity_id
_entity_poly.type
_entity_poly.pdbx_seq_one_letter_code
_entity_poly.pdbx_strand_id
1 'polypeptide(L)'
;IVLIAAFLMIPLIYCPLFILFIILVCTISLALTGSRYSRQTRWNAFETAWTVNCLLLGVFATIVIHSLYTHNGTLLGIYTGATSVSIGLWMFLNYTLNNLD
;
A
#
# COMPACT_ATOMS: atom_id res chain seq x y z
N ILE A 1 -17.45 -16.12 20.84
CA ILE A 1 -16.08 -16.34 20.31
C ILE A 1 -16.03 -16.06 18.80
N VAL A 2 -16.84 -16.75 17.97
CA VAL A 2 -16.87 -16.53 16.49
C VAL A 2 -17.24 -15.10 16.10
N LEU A 3 -18.22 -14.48 16.76
CA LEU A 3 -18.63 -13.09 16.48
C LEU A 3 -17.55 -12.04 16.85
N ILE A 4 -16.78 -12.31 17.90
CA ILE A 4 -15.66 -11.45 18.35
C ILE A 4 -14.49 -11.55 17.35
N ALA A 5 -14.21 -12.77 16.84
CA ALA A 5 -13.22 -12.97 15.79
C ALA A 5 -13.60 -12.25 14.48
N ALA A 6 -14.89 -12.28 14.09
CA ALA A 6 -15.36 -11.55 12.91
C ALA A 6 -15.20 -10.02 13.05
N PHE A 7 -15.53 -9.45 14.22
CA PHE A 7 -15.33 -8.02 14.50
C PHE A 7 -13.86 -7.60 14.59
N LEU A 8 -12.96 -8.50 15.01
CA LEU A 8 -11.51 -8.29 15.00
C LEU A 8 -10.87 -8.47 13.62
N MET A 9 -11.45 -9.33 12.76
CA MET A 9 -10.94 -9.59 11.41
C MET A 9 -11.27 -8.46 10.43
N ILE A 10 -12.42 -7.80 10.57
CA ILE A 10 -12.81 -6.64 9.75
C ILE A 10 -11.71 -5.55 9.75
N PRO A 11 -11.26 -4.99 10.88
CA PRO A 11 -10.21 -3.98 10.87
C PRO A 11 -8.88 -4.51 10.32
N LEU A 12 -8.53 -5.78 10.57
CA LEU A 12 -7.30 -6.36 10.03
C LEU A 12 -7.29 -6.45 8.50
N ILE A 13 -8.47 -6.62 7.89
CA ILE A 13 -8.65 -6.73 6.45
C ILE A 13 -8.67 -5.33 5.80
N TYR A 14 -9.43 -4.40 6.37
CA TYR A 14 -9.59 -3.07 5.79
C TYR A 14 -8.43 -2.10 6.10
N CYS A 15 -7.74 -2.25 7.23
CA CYS A 15 -6.60 -1.38 7.59
C CYS A 15 -5.50 -1.34 6.53
N PRO A 16 -4.93 -2.46 6.06
CA PRO A 16 -3.82 -2.40 5.10
C PRO A 16 -4.26 -1.81 3.75
N LEU A 17 -5.52 -2.00 3.34
CA LEU A 17 -6.10 -1.37 2.16
C LEU A 17 -6.28 0.15 2.34
N PHE A 18 -6.72 0.58 3.53
CA PHE A 18 -6.86 1.99 3.88
C PHE A 18 -5.50 2.69 3.93
N ILE A 19 -4.48 2.05 4.52
CA ILE A 19 -3.11 2.58 4.54
C ILE A 19 -2.58 2.73 3.11
N LEU A 20 -2.80 1.74 2.23
CA LEU A 20 -2.43 1.83 0.81
C LEU A 20 -3.09 3.03 0.13
N PHE A 21 -4.39 3.24 0.36
CA PHE A 21 -5.12 4.38 -0.19
C PHE A 21 -4.56 5.72 0.28
N ILE A 22 -4.27 5.86 1.58
CA ILE A 22 -3.68 7.09 2.14
C ILE A 22 -2.31 7.37 1.51
N ILE A 23 -1.44 6.37 1.40
CA ILE A 23 -0.12 6.54 0.78
C ILE A 23 -0.26 6.95 -0.69
N LEU A 24 -1.17 6.33 -1.43
CA LEU A 24 -1.43 6.68 -2.82
C LEU A 24 -1.86 8.14 -2.98
N VAL A 25 -2.84 8.59 -2.18
CA VAL A 25 -3.31 9.98 -2.21
C VAL A 25 -2.22 10.96 -1.82
N CYS A 26 -1.47 10.67 -0.75
CA CYS A 26 -0.38 11.52 -0.27
C CYS A 26 0.76 11.63 -1.29
N THR A 27 1.16 10.52 -1.92
CA THR A 27 2.25 10.49 -2.90
C THR A 27 1.88 11.22 -4.19
N ILE A 28 0.66 11.04 -4.69
CA ILE A 28 0.15 11.79 -5.86
C ILE A 28 0.05 13.29 -5.52
N SER A 29 -0.50 13.64 -4.36
CA SER A 29 -0.62 15.04 -3.93
C SER A 29 0.74 15.72 -3.81
N LEU A 30 1.74 15.00 -3.29
CA LEU A 30 3.11 15.49 -3.19
C LEU A 30 3.78 15.62 -4.57
N ALA A 31 3.54 14.67 -5.48
CA ALA A 31 4.04 14.76 -6.85
C ALA A 31 3.46 15.98 -7.59
N LEU A 32 2.15 16.23 -7.43
CA LEU A 32 1.46 17.38 -8.05
C LEU A 32 1.85 18.73 -7.45
N THR A 33 2.12 18.77 -6.13
CA THR A 33 2.44 20.02 -5.40
C THR A 33 3.94 20.21 -5.17
N GLY A 34 4.77 19.34 -5.77
CA GLY A 34 6.18 19.17 -5.42
C GLY A 34 7.05 20.43 -5.59
N SER A 35 6.65 21.37 -6.44
CA SER A 35 7.38 22.63 -6.64
C SER A 35 7.40 23.54 -5.41
N ARG A 36 6.50 23.35 -4.44
CA ARG A 36 6.41 24.16 -3.21
C ARG A 36 7.27 23.63 -2.07
N TYR A 37 7.83 22.43 -2.20
CA TYR A 37 8.58 21.75 -1.14
C TYR A 37 10.05 21.62 -1.48
N SER A 38 10.90 21.72 -0.46
CA SER A 38 12.34 21.52 -0.63
C SER A 38 12.64 20.13 -1.21
N ARG A 39 13.73 20.01 -1.97
CA ARG A 39 14.16 18.74 -2.57
C ARG A 39 14.31 17.64 -1.51
N GLN A 40 14.94 17.98 -0.38
CA GLN A 40 15.14 17.05 0.74
C GLN A 40 13.82 16.56 1.33
N THR A 41 12.84 17.45 1.51
CA THR A 41 11.52 17.08 2.05
C THR A 41 10.79 16.11 1.13
N ARG A 42 10.86 16.34 -0.19
CA ARG A 42 10.26 15.43 -1.18
C ARG A 42 10.93 14.06 -1.17
N TRP A 43 12.26 14.03 -1.14
CA TRP A 43 13.02 12.79 -1.08
C TRP A 43 12.63 11.93 0.12
N ASN A 44 12.70 12.48 1.34
CA ASN A 44 12.35 11.76 2.56
C ASN A 44 10.90 11.24 2.54
N ALA A 45 9.96 12.02 1.99
CA ALA A 45 8.56 11.62 1.91
C ALA A 45 8.34 10.48 0.90
N PHE A 46 8.98 10.51 -0.26
CA PHE A 46 8.91 9.42 -1.24
C PHE A 46 9.62 8.16 -0.75
N GLU A 47 10.76 8.28 -0.06
CA GLU A 47 11.47 7.16 0.56
C GLU A 47 10.63 6.49 1.66
N THR A 48 9.96 7.30 2.49
CA THR A 48 9.03 6.79 3.50
C THR A 48 7.85 6.06 2.83
N ALA A 49 7.23 6.66 1.83
CA ALA A 49 6.12 6.04 1.09
C ALA A 49 6.55 4.72 0.43
N TRP A 50 7.76 4.68 -0.12
CA TRP A 50 8.36 3.49 -0.72
C TRP A 50 8.52 2.36 0.32
N THR A 51 9.09 2.70 1.48
CA THR A 51 9.29 1.75 2.58
C THR A 51 7.98 1.16 3.09
N VAL A 52 6.97 2.01 3.33
CA VAL A 52 5.67 1.54 3.82
C VAL A 52 4.95 0.71 2.75
N ASN A 53 5.06 1.08 1.48
CA ASN A 53 4.49 0.30 0.38
C ASN A 53 5.14 -1.10 0.27
N CYS A 54 6.46 -1.22 0.48
CA CYS A 54 7.14 -2.52 0.53
C CYS A 54 6.63 -3.40 1.69
N LEU A 55 6.41 -2.81 2.88
CA LEU A 55 5.84 -3.55 4.03
C LEU A 55 4.42 -4.03 3.72
N LEU A 56 3.58 -3.18 3.14
CA LEU A 56 2.22 -3.54 2.74
C LEU A 56 2.21 -4.68 1.72
N LEU A 57 3.15 -4.68 0.77
CA LEU A 57 3.26 -5.71 -0.25
C LEU A 57 3.54 -7.09 0.37
N GLY A 58 4.37 -7.16 1.42
CA GLY A 58 4.57 -8.38 2.20
C GLY A 58 3.31 -8.86 2.94
N VAL A 59 2.55 -7.91 3.51
CA VAL A 59 1.25 -8.20 4.16
C VAL A 59 0.25 -8.74 3.15
N PHE A 60 0.11 -8.09 1.99
CA PHE A 60 -0.81 -8.52 0.93
C PHE A 60 -0.46 -9.91 0.40
N ALA A 61 0.83 -10.19 0.16
CA ALA A 61 1.28 -11.51 -0.27
C ALA A 61 0.91 -12.60 0.75
N THR A 62 1.11 -12.32 2.05
CA THR A 62 0.74 -13.25 3.13
C THR A 62 -0.77 -13.52 3.14
N ILE A 63 -1.58 -12.48 2.96
CA ILE A 63 -3.04 -12.61 2.93
C ILE A 63 -3.51 -13.36 1.68
N VAL A 64 -2.89 -13.13 0.52
CA VAL A 64 -3.15 -13.89 -0.71
C VAL A 64 -2.88 -15.38 -0.51
N ILE A 65 -1.71 -15.73 0.05
CA ILE A 65 -1.34 -17.13 0.34
C ILE A 65 -2.33 -17.76 1.31
N HIS A 66 -2.71 -17.06 2.38
CA HIS A 66 -3.70 -17.54 3.33
C HIS A 66 -5.10 -17.71 2.71
N SER A 67 -5.50 -16.79 1.83
CA SER A 67 -6.79 -16.83 1.14
C SER A 67 -6.87 -17.99 0.13
N LEU A 68 -5.74 -18.33 -0.50
CA LEU A 68 -5.62 -19.54 -1.33
C LEU A 68 -5.83 -20.80 -0.50
N TYR A 69 -5.19 -20.89 0.67
CA TYR A 69 -5.31 -22.05 1.56
C TYR A 69 -6.74 -22.21 2.12
N THR A 70 -7.40 -21.11 2.44
CA THR A 70 -8.77 -21.10 2.99
C THR A 70 -9.88 -21.08 1.94
N HIS A 71 -9.53 -21.15 0.64
CA HIS A 71 -10.45 -21.04 -0.48
C HIS A 71 -11.39 -19.81 -0.43
N ASN A 72 -10.94 -18.71 0.17
CA ASN A 72 -11.71 -17.47 0.25
C ASN A 72 -11.49 -16.61 -1.00
N GLY A 73 -12.29 -16.87 -2.04
CA GLY A 73 -12.19 -16.20 -3.34
C GLY A 73 -12.36 -14.67 -3.28
N THR A 74 -13.16 -14.17 -2.33
CA THR A 74 -13.37 -12.72 -2.16
C THR A 74 -12.11 -12.02 -1.67
N LEU A 75 -11.48 -12.53 -0.60
CA LEU A 75 -10.23 -11.96 -0.09
C LEU A 75 -9.10 -12.11 -1.12
N LEU A 76 -9.05 -13.25 -1.81
CA LEU A 76 -8.07 -13.47 -2.87
C LEU A 76 -8.16 -12.38 -3.93
N GLY A 77 -9.35 -12.13 -4.49
CA GLY A 77 -9.54 -11.10 -5.53
C GLY A 77 -9.15 -9.69 -5.06
N ILE A 78 -9.58 -9.31 -3.85
CA ILE A 78 -9.27 -7.98 -3.27
C ILE A 78 -7.76 -7.80 -3.10
N TYR A 79 -7.08 -8.77 -2.48
CA TYR A 79 -5.67 -8.63 -2.16
C TYR A 79 -4.74 -8.88 -3.35
N THR A 80 -5.14 -9.66 -4.34
CA THR A 80 -4.45 -9.70 -5.63
C THR A 80 -4.51 -8.33 -6.30
N GLY A 81 -5.67 -7.67 -6.33
CA GLY A 81 -5.82 -6.31 -6.84
C GLY A 81 -4.97 -5.29 -6.07
N ALA A 82 -5.01 -5.34 -4.73
CA ALA A 82 -4.19 -4.48 -3.88
C ALA A 82 -2.69 -4.67 -4.12
N THR A 83 -2.24 -5.92 -4.34
CA THR A 83 -0.85 -6.23 -4.70
C THR A 83 -0.47 -5.57 -6.02
N SER A 84 -1.32 -5.67 -7.06
CA SER A 84 -1.07 -5.00 -8.35
C SER A 84 -0.97 -3.48 -8.21
N VAL A 85 -1.86 -2.85 -7.43
CA VAL A 85 -1.81 -1.41 -7.16
C VAL A 85 -0.54 -1.02 -6.41
N SER A 86 -0.14 -1.80 -5.40
CA SER A 86 1.08 -1.60 -4.63
C SER A 86 2.34 -1.72 -5.50
N ILE A 87 2.39 -2.67 -6.43
CA ILE A 87 3.48 -2.79 -7.41
C ILE A 87 3.53 -1.55 -8.32
N GLY A 88 2.39 -1.08 -8.83
CA GLY A 88 2.33 0.12 -9.67
C GLY A 88 2.82 1.36 -8.92
N LEU A 89 2.41 1.52 -7.66
CA LEU A 89 2.88 2.60 -6.80
C LEU A 89 4.40 2.52 -6.55
N TRP A 90 4.94 1.31 -6.35
CA TRP A 90 6.36 1.08 -6.18
C TRP A 90 7.17 1.54 -7.42
N MET A 91 6.71 1.18 -8.62
CA MET A 91 7.32 1.62 -9.88
C MET A 91 7.28 3.15 -10.02
N PHE A 92 6.13 3.77 -9.70
CA PHE A 92 5.97 5.22 -9.74
C PHE A 92 6.92 5.95 -8.78
N LEU A 93 7.03 5.47 -7.54
CA LEU A 93 7.93 6.02 -6.54
C LEU A 93 9.38 5.90 -6.96
N ASN A 94 9.79 4.73 -7.46
CA ASN A 94 11.14 4.51 -7.95
C ASN A 94 11.48 5.43 -9.14
N TYR A 95 10.55 5.57 -10.09
CA TYR A 95 10.71 6.51 -11.20
C TYR A 95 10.84 7.96 -10.69
N THR A 96 9.99 8.37 -9.75
CA THR A 96 9.99 9.75 -9.24
C THR A 96 11.27 10.06 -8.47
N LEU A 97 11.75 9.13 -7.63
CA LEU A 97 13.04 9.24 -6.93
C LEU A 97 14.20 9.34 -7.91
N ASN A 98 14.27 8.48 -8.93
CA ASN A 98 15.38 8.52 -9.89
C ASN A 98 15.37 9.77 -10.79
N ASN A 99 14.24 10.49 -10.91
CA ASN A 99 14.14 11.73 -11.67
C ASN A 99 14.06 12.99 -10.79
N LEU A 100 14.33 12.86 -9.49
CA LEU A 100 14.37 13.98 -8.54
C LEU A 100 15.72 14.72 -8.55
N ASP A 101 16.58 14.44 -9.53
CA ASP A 101 17.89 15.07 -9.73
C ASP A 101 17.84 16.50 -10.25
#